data_AF-A0A838Q3B0-F1
#
_entry.id   AF-A0A838Q3B0-F1
#
_cell.length_a   1.000
_cell.length_b   1.000
_cell.length_c   1.000
_cell.angle_alpha   90.00
_cell.angle_beta   90.00
_cell.angle_gamma   90.00
#
_symmetry.space_group_name_H-M   'P 1'
#
loop_
_entity.id
_entity.type
_entity.pdbx_description
1 polymer ?
#
loop_
_entity_poly.entity_id
_entity_poly.type
_entity_poly.pdbx_seq_one_letter_code
_entity_poly.pdbx_strand_id
1 'polypeptide(L)'
;NHWHIAQPLDWARERGMSAMVIPHIAYWGSKFSWRGEINFNRAEEWDNFFNDYERWIVEMARVAQAHEAAIFCVGLEFTHAQNFSERWLKIIAAVRAVYFGKVTYGANWNEYESVKFWDALDYVGVLAYFPISKATEPSEADLAAGWEKQCTALERFSRRNGGKQFLFVEIGYNENARAAAEPWSFASGGEHASEIQERCVDAALGLTNKHTFLAGMFFWKWFAEVPHHEDEDFRLQTPAIKALLARHWKP
;
A
#
# COMPACT_ATOMS: atom_id res chain seq x y z
N ASN A 1 8.89 1.41 24.66
CA ASN A 1 9.71 2.44 24.00
C ASN A 1 9.67 2.16 22.50
N HIS A 2 8.87 2.91 21.73
CA HIS A 2 8.58 2.67 20.30
C HIS A 2 9.53 3.45 19.38
N TRP A 3 10.80 3.56 19.79
CA TRP A 3 11.79 4.45 19.17
C TRP A 3 11.97 4.22 17.66
N HIS A 4 11.88 2.95 17.22
CA HIS A 4 12.05 2.52 15.84
C HIS A 4 10.91 3.00 14.90
N ILE A 5 9.76 3.40 15.47
CA ILE A 5 8.64 4.02 14.74
C ILE A 5 8.71 5.53 14.90
N ALA A 6 8.94 6.00 16.13
CA ALA A 6 8.98 7.41 16.50
C ALA A 6 10.04 8.21 15.71
N GLN A 7 11.28 7.71 15.67
CA GLN A 7 12.40 8.46 15.12
C GLN A 7 12.26 8.75 13.61
N PRO A 8 11.87 7.78 12.75
CA PRO A 8 11.60 8.08 11.35
C PRO A 8 10.47 9.10 11.14
N LEU A 9 9.45 9.11 11.98
CA LEU A 9 8.35 10.09 11.92
C LEU A 9 8.84 11.50 12.26
N ASP A 10 9.64 11.63 13.33
CA ASP A 10 10.23 12.91 13.70
C ASP A 10 11.16 13.44 12.59
N TRP A 11 11.99 12.58 11.99
CA TRP A 11 12.84 12.96 10.86
C TRP A 11 12.07 13.38 9.61
N ALA A 12 10.94 12.74 9.31
CA ALA A 12 10.06 13.14 8.22
C ALA A 12 9.49 14.54 8.48
N ARG A 13 8.98 14.79 9.69
CA ARG A 13 8.44 16.09 10.10
C ARG A 13 9.50 17.20 10.02
N GLU A 14 10.71 16.95 10.52
CA GLU A 14 11.86 17.88 10.44
C GLU A 14 12.20 18.29 9.00
N ARG A 15 11.85 17.45 8.02
CA ARG A 15 12.08 17.68 6.58
C ARG A 15 10.84 18.20 5.86
N GLY A 16 9.77 18.53 6.58
CA GLY A 16 8.50 18.99 6.01
C GLY A 16 7.72 17.90 5.27
N MET A 17 8.03 16.62 5.52
CA MET A 17 7.35 15.48 4.91
C MET A 17 6.19 15.02 5.79
N SER A 18 5.06 14.72 5.15
CA SER A 18 3.97 13.95 5.77
C SER A 18 4.29 12.46 5.73
N ALA A 19 3.97 11.75 6.81
CA ALA A 19 4.20 10.31 6.90
C ALA A 19 2.89 9.53 7.05
N MET A 20 2.85 8.33 6.45
CA MET A 20 1.85 7.31 6.74
C MET A 20 2.49 6.19 7.57
N VAL A 21 1.84 5.79 8.65
CA VAL A 21 2.25 4.61 9.43
C VAL A 21 1.45 3.40 8.97
N ILE A 22 2.16 2.34 8.59
CA ILE A 22 1.57 1.06 8.16
C ILE A 22 2.09 -0.06 9.08
N PRO A 23 1.38 -0.40 10.17
CA PRO A 23 1.78 -1.51 11.02
C PRO A 23 1.57 -2.85 10.31
N HIS A 24 2.64 -3.63 10.15
CA HIS A 24 2.59 -4.97 9.54
C HIS A 24 2.63 -6.07 10.59
N ILE A 25 1.83 -7.12 10.36
CA ILE A 25 2.04 -8.42 11.01
C ILE A 25 3.04 -9.22 10.18
N ALA A 26 4.09 -9.70 10.83
CA ALA A 26 4.94 -10.74 10.28
C ALA A 26 4.25 -12.11 10.42
N TYR A 27 4.11 -12.83 9.31
CA TYR A 27 3.62 -14.21 9.27
C TYR A 27 4.75 -15.24 9.38
N TRP A 28 6.01 -14.77 9.40
CA TRP A 28 7.19 -15.62 9.46
C TRP A 28 7.19 -16.49 10.72
N GLY A 29 7.48 -17.79 10.56
CA GLY A 29 7.41 -18.75 11.65
C GLY A 29 6.00 -19.18 12.05
N SER A 30 4.97 -18.72 11.35
CA SER A 30 3.60 -19.24 11.44
C SER A 30 3.32 -20.29 10.36
N LYS A 31 2.09 -20.82 10.35
CA LYS A 31 1.60 -21.75 9.31
C LYS A 31 1.19 -21.06 7.99
N PHE A 32 1.18 -19.73 7.93
CA PHE A 32 0.69 -18.96 6.79
C PHE A 32 1.86 -18.54 5.89
N SER A 33 1.65 -18.57 4.56
CA SER A 33 2.69 -18.18 3.60
C SER A 33 2.70 -16.67 3.29
N TRP A 34 1.62 -15.96 3.63
CA TRP A 34 1.49 -14.50 3.59
C TRP A 34 0.32 -14.04 4.47
N ARG A 35 0.13 -12.72 4.64
CA ARG A 35 -0.86 -12.15 5.58
C ARG A 35 -2.31 -12.39 5.17
N GLY A 36 -2.61 -12.43 3.88
CA GLY A 36 -3.95 -12.70 3.37
C GLY A 36 -4.45 -14.09 3.75
N GLU A 37 -3.54 -15.05 3.88
CA GLU A 37 -3.86 -16.43 4.27
C GLU A 37 -4.20 -16.61 5.76
N ILE A 38 -4.04 -15.58 6.60
CA ILE A 38 -4.35 -15.69 8.03
C ILE A 38 -5.83 -16.05 8.18
N ASN A 39 -6.07 -17.30 8.59
CA ASN A 39 -7.39 -17.88 8.71
C ASN A 39 -7.45 -18.89 9.86
N PHE A 40 -8.60 -18.91 10.53
CA PHE A 40 -8.86 -19.77 11.67
C PHE A 40 -10.17 -20.52 11.50
N ASN A 41 -10.21 -21.77 11.97
CA ASN A 41 -11.37 -22.64 11.84
C ASN A 41 -12.35 -22.48 13.02
N ARG A 42 -11.87 -21.99 14.18
CA ARG A 42 -12.69 -21.83 15.38
C ARG A 42 -12.96 -20.36 15.67
N ALA A 43 -14.18 -20.06 16.09
CA ALA A 43 -14.58 -18.69 16.46
C ALA A 43 -13.71 -18.11 17.59
N GLU A 44 -13.33 -18.93 18.57
CA GLU A 44 -12.45 -18.53 19.68
C GLU A 44 -11.07 -18.04 19.20
N GLU A 45 -10.53 -18.63 18.13
CA GLU A 45 -9.25 -18.21 17.55
C GLU A 45 -9.38 -16.84 16.89
N TRP A 46 -10.51 -16.58 16.23
CA TRP A 46 -10.83 -15.25 15.70
C TRP A 46 -11.02 -14.21 16.80
N ASP A 47 -11.70 -14.57 17.89
CA ASP A 47 -11.85 -13.65 19.03
C ASP A 47 -10.49 -13.31 19.65
N ASN A 48 -9.60 -14.30 19.83
CA ASN A 48 -8.23 -14.07 20.30
C ASN A 48 -7.46 -13.16 19.33
N PHE A 49 -7.49 -13.46 18.03
CA PHE A 49 -6.83 -12.65 17.01
C PHE A 49 -7.29 -11.19 17.05
N PHE A 50 -8.61 -10.93 17.01
CA PHE A 50 -9.14 -9.56 16.98
C PHE A 50 -8.91 -8.82 18.30
N ASN A 51 -9.00 -9.49 19.45
CA ASN A 51 -8.71 -8.87 20.74
C ASN A 51 -7.24 -8.45 20.84
N ASP A 52 -6.32 -9.30 20.39
CA ASP A 52 -4.88 -9.02 20.44
C ASP A 52 -4.50 -7.94 19.41
N TYR A 53 -5.07 -8.05 18.21
CA TYR A 53 -4.89 -7.06 17.16
C TYR A 53 -5.39 -5.68 17.58
N GLU A 54 -6.58 -5.58 18.18
CA GLU A 54 -7.12 -4.30 18.67
C GLU A 54 -6.17 -3.65 19.68
N ARG A 55 -5.66 -4.41 20.66
CA ARG A 55 -4.72 -3.87 21.66
C ARG A 55 -3.43 -3.37 21.00
N TRP A 56 -2.88 -4.14 20.07
CA TRP A 56 -1.65 -3.81 19.37
C TRP A 56 -1.82 -2.61 18.42
N ILE A 57 -2.84 -2.62 17.57
CA ILE A 57 -3.03 -1.57 16.55
C ILE A 57 -3.41 -0.23 17.18
N VAL A 58 -4.15 -0.22 18.30
CA VAL A 58 -4.44 1.00 19.06
C VAL A 58 -3.17 1.56 19.70
N GLU A 59 -2.25 0.71 20.16
CA GLU A 59 -0.95 1.16 20.65
C GLU A 59 -0.12 1.80 19.53
N MET A 60 -0.11 1.21 18.33
CA MET A 60 0.55 1.80 17.16
C MET A 60 -0.08 3.13 16.75
N ALA A 61 -1.41 3.26 16.87
CA ALA A 61 -2.12 4.50 16.62
C ALA A 61 -1.75 5.61 17.62
N ARG A 62 -1.51 5.28 18.91
CA ARG A 62 -1.00 6.24 19.90
C ARG A 62 0.39 6.75 19.52
N VAL A 63 1.27 5.88 19.04
CA VAL A 63 2.61 6.29 18.56
C VAL A 63 2.47 7.20 17.34
N ALA A 64 1.64 6.82 16.37
CA ALA A 64 1.37 7.64 15.19
C ALA A 64 0.80 9.02 15.58
N GLN A 65 -0.07 9.09 16.58
CA GLN A 65 -0.62 10.35 17.10
C GLN A 65 0.44 11.20 17.79
N ALA A 66 1.26 10.60 18.66
CA ALA A 66 2.28 11.31 19.43
C ALA A 66 3.36 11.93 18.54
N HIS A 67 3.60 11.36 17.36
CA HIS A 67 4.58 11.81 16.37
C HIS A 67 3.94 12.39 15.10
N GLU A 68 2.67 12.80 15.18
CA GLU A 68 1.97 13.57 14.14
C GLU A 68 1.98 12.93 12.74
N ALA A 69 1.88 11.61 12.66
CA ALA A 69 1.71 10.94 11.36
C ALA A 69 0.43 11.42 10.69
N ALA A 70 0.52 11.78 9.40
CA ALA A 70 -0.60 12.34 8.64
C ALA A 70 -1.68 11.28 8.33
N ILE A 71 -1.25 10.03 8.10
CA ILE A 71 -2.13 8.91 7.78
C ILE A 71 -1.76 7.69 8.65
N PHE A 72 -2.76 6.93 9.09
CA PHE A 72 -2.60 5.65 9.75
C PHE A 72 -3.36 4.56 9.00
N CYS A 73 -2.65 3.50 8.59
CA CYS A 73 -3.24 2.33 7.96
C CYS A 73 -3.61 1.31 9.05
N VAL A 74 -4.90 1.10 9.29
CA VAL A 74 -5.41 0.27 10.40
C VAL A 74 -5.25 -1.24 10.16
N GLY A 75 -4.94 -1.65 8.93
CA GLY A 75 -4.69 -3.04 8.56
C GLY A 75 -4.30 -3.16 7.09
N LEU A 76 -3.60 -4.25 6.75
CA LEU A 76 -3.00 -4.45 5.44
C LEU A 76 -3.16 -5.91 4.99
N GLU A 77 -3.80 -6.12 3.83
CA GLU A 77 -3.95 -7.42 3.13
C GLU A 77 -4.61 -8.55 3.94
N PHE A 78 -5.54 -8.28 4.85
CA PHE A 78 -6.19 -9.37 5.61
C PHE A 78 -7.39 -9.97 4.86
N THR A 79 -7.14 -10.69 3.76
CA THR A 79 -8.16 -11.30 2.88
C THR A 79 -9.31 -11.98 3.61
N HIS A 80 -9.00 -12.83 4.61
CA HIS A 80 -10.04 -13.48 5.39
C HIS A 80 -10.60 -12.57 6.48
N ALA A 81 -9.75 -11.88 7.24
CA ALA A 81 -10.18 -11.07 8.38
C ALA A 81 -11.03 -9.87 7.97
N GLN A 82 -10.87 -9.32 6.76
CA GLN A 82 -11.67 -8.17 6.27
C GLN A 82 -13.17 -8.48 6.15
N ASN A 83 -13.56 -9.75 6.13
CA ASN A 83 -14.96 -10.16 6.11
C ASN A 83 -15.68 -9.97 7.46
N PHE A 84 -14.95 -9.77 8.56
CA PHE A 84 -15.51 -9.53 9.90
C PHE A 84 -15.76 -8.04 10.13
N SER A 85 -16.67 -7.44 9.35
CA SER A 85 -16.88 -5.99 9.31
C SER A 85 -17.18 -5.37 10.69
N GLU A 86 -17.97 -6.04 11.54
CA GLU A 86 -18.29 -5.55 12.89
C GLU A 86 -17.05 -5.45 13.78
N ARG A 87 -16.12 -6.42 13.67
CA ARG A 87 -14.86 -6.42 14.42
C ARG A 87 -13.95 -5.30 13.94
N TRP A 88 -13.88 -5.06 12.63
CA TRP A 88 -13.14 -3.94 12.06
C TRP A 88 -13.72 -2.58 12.45
N LEU A 89 -15.06 -2.42 12.45
CA LEU A 89 -15.70 -1.18 12.90
C LEU A 89 -15.36 -0.88 14.36
N LYS A 90 -15.33 -1.90 15.23
CA LYS A 90 -14.89 -1.77 16.63
C LYS A 90 -13.43 -1.30 16.71
N ILE A 91 -12.52 -1.93 15.96
CA ILE A 91 -11.10 -1.55 15.93
C ILE A 91 -10.93 -0.11 15.42
N ILE A 92 -11.60 0.25 14.32
CA ILE A 92 -11.51 1.59 13.73
C ILE A 92 -12.00 2.63 14.74
N ALA A 93 -13.10 2.36 15.45
CA ALA A 93 -13.58 3.23 16.52
C ALA A 93 -12.54 3.40 17.65
N ALA A 94 -11.92 2.31 18.08
CA ALA A 94 -10.87 2.34 19.11
C ALA A 94 -9.62 3.12 18.66
N VAL A 95 -9.21 2.97 17.39
CA VAL A 95 -8.12 3.74 16.77
C VAL A 95 -8.48 5.23 16.72
N ARG A 96 -9.68 5.58 16.24
CA ARG A 96 -10.14 6.98 16.18
C ARG A 96 -10.27 7.65 17.55
N ALA A 97 -10.40 6.88 18.63
CA ALA A 97 -10.40 7.43 19.99
C ALA A 97 -9.00 7.92 20.45
N VAL A 98 -7.92 7.45 19.81
CA VAL A 98 -6.55 7.81 20.19
C VAL A 98 -5.74 8.48 19.07
N TYR A 99 -6.24 8.46 17.83
CA TYR A 99 -5.60 9.03 16.65
C TYR A 99 -6.58 9.88 15.85
N PHE A 100 -6.18 11.13 15.59
CA PHE A 100 -7.03 12.18 15.02
C PHE A 100 -6.68 12.54 13.56
N GLY A 101 -5.65 11.91 12.99
CA GLY A 101 -5.31 12.05 11.58
C GLY A 101 -6.20 11.21 10.66
N LYS A 102 -5.77 11.02 9.41
CA LYS A 102 -6.53 10.26 8.41
C LYS A 102 -6.34 8.76 8.60
N VAL A 103 -7.42 7.99 8.58
CA VAL A 103 -7.37 6.53 8.75
C VAL A 103 -7.74 5.83 7.45
N THR A 104 -6.96 4.82 7.06
CA THR A 104 -7.26 3.96 5.91
C THR A 104 -7.06 2.48 6.27
N TYR A 105 -7.39 1.59 5.33
CA TYR A 105 -7.13 0.16 5.36
C TYR A 105 -6.57 -0.21 3.99
N GLY A 106 -5.45 -0.91 3.91
CA GLY A 106 -4.87 -1.32 2.63
C GLY A 106 -5.38 -2.71 2.23
N ALA A 107 -6.38 -2.73 1.36
CA ALA A 107 -6.86 -3.97 0.76
C ALA A 107 -5.98 -4.39 -0.42
N ASN A 108 -5.91 -5.69 -0.71
CA ASN A 108 -5.23 -6.16 -1.91
C ASN A 108 -5.97 -5.66 -3.18
N TRP A 109 -5.25 -5.47 -4.29
CA TRP A 109 -5.78 -4.89 -5.53
C TRP A 109 -7.00 -5.65 -6.10
N ASN A 110 -7.12 -6.94 -5.82
CA ASN A 110 -8.22 -7.80 -6.26
C ASN A 110 -9.34 -7.95 -5.23
N GLU A 111 -9.27 -7.26 -4.08
CA GLU A 111 -10.16 -7.51 -2.94
C GLU A 111 -10.81 -6.27 -2.33
N TYR A 112 -10.38 -5.06 -2.73
CA TYR A 112 -10.91 -3.79 -2.19
C TYR A 112 -12.44 -3.66 -2.31
N GLU A 113 -13.06 -4.29 -3.30
CA GLU A 113 -14.52 -4.27 -3.47
C GLU A 113 -15.29 -5.08 -2.41
N SER A 114 -14.63 -6.02 -1.74
CA SER A 114 -15.25 -6.88 -0.73
C SER A 114 -15.29 -6.25 0.67
N VAL A 115 -14.49 -5.21 0.91
CA VAL A 115 -14.42 -4.52 2.20
C VAL A 115 -15.68 -3.71 2.45
N LYS A 116 -16.36 -3.98 3.58
CA LYS A 116 -17.69 -3.41 3.91
C LYS A 116 -17.66 -2.27 4.93
N PHE A 117 -16.48 -1.80 5.30
CA PHE A 117 -16.28 -0.79 6.35
C PHE A 117 -15.59 0.49 5.85
N TRP A 118 -15.59 0.73 4.52
CA TRP A 118 -14.99 1.94 3.94
C TRP A 118 -15.59 3.22 4.50
N ASP A 119 -16.88 3.24 4.86
CA ASP A 119 -17.55 4.43 5.41
C ASP A 119 -16.94 4.90 6.74
N ALA A 120 -16.27 4.03 7.49
CA ALA A 120 -15.56 4.39 8.72
C ALA A 120 -14.13 4.93 8.47
N LEU A 121 -13.67 4.96 7.22
CA LEU A 121 -12.31 5.31 6.81
C LEU A 121 -12.31 6.59 5.93
N ASP A 122 -11.17 7.27 5.91
CA ASP A 122 -10.98 8.50 5.14
C ASP A 122 -10.65 8.22 3.66
N TYR A 123 -9.97 7.11 3.37
CA TYR A 123 -9.58 6.70 2.03
C TYR A 123 -9.90 5.23 1.77
N VAL A 124 -10.18 4.90 0.49
CA VAL A 124 -10.11 3.51 0.00
C VAL A 124 -8.64 3.18 -0.24
N GLY A 125 -8.02 2.51 0.72
CA GLY A 125 -6.61 2.13 0.65
C GLY A 125 -6.43 0.84 -0.15
N VAL A 126 -5.48 0.84 -1.10
CA VAL A 126 -5.21 -0.34 -1.94
C VAL A 126 -3.71 -0.54 -2.11
N LEU A 127 -3.27 -1.79 -2.07
CA LEU A 127 -1.96 -2.20 -2.61
C LEU A 127 -2.11 -2.39 -4.11
N ALA A 128 -1.72 -1.39 -4.89
CA ALA A 128 -2.07 -1.20 -6.29
C ALA A 128 -1.22 -2.03 -7.28
N TYR A 129 -1.02 -3.31 -6.99
CA TYR A 129 -0.33 -4.27 -7.86
C TYR A 129 -1.25 -4.81 -8.98
N PHE A 130 -1.92 -3.91 -9.70
CA PHE A 130 -2.80 -4.27 -10.81
C PHE A 130 -2.00 -4.75 -12.03
N PRO A 131 -2.32 -5.92 -12.63
CA PRO A 131 -1.85 -6.24 -13.97
C PRO A 131 -2.32 -5.19 -14.98
N ILE A 132 -1.38 -4.51 -15.61
CA ILE A 132 -1.65 -3.43 -16.58
C ILE A 132 -1.33 -3.83 -18.02
N SER A 133 -0.45 -4.81 -18.24
CA SER A 133 -0.21 -5.36 -19.58
C SER A 133 0.16 -6.83 -19.52
N LYS A 134 -0.12 -7.57 -20.60
CA LYS A 134 0.34 -8.96 -20.80
C LYS A 134 1.42 -9.06 -21.88
N ALA A 135 1.79 -7.95 -22.52
CA ALA A 135 2.87 -7.92 -23.49
C ALA A 135 4.21 -8.21 -22.81
N THR A 136 5.12 -8.87 -23.52
CA THR A 136 6.48 -9.15 -23.04
C THR A 136 7.33 -7.88 -22.95
N GLU A 137 7.09 -6.93 -23.85
CA GLU A 137 7.73 -5.61 -23.84
C GLU A 137 6.66 -4.54 -24.07
N PRO A 138 5.90 -4.17 -23.02
CA PRO A 138 4.85 -3.19 -23.16
C PRO A 138 5.46 -1.83 -23.52
N SER A 139 4.87 -1.19 -24.53
CA SER A 139 5.13 0.21 -24.84
C SER A 139 4.51 1.12 -23.78
N GLU A 140 4.92 2.39 -23.73
CA GLU A 140 4.28 3.39 -22.87
C GLU A 140 2.77 3.50 -23.12
N ALA A 141 2.35 3.36 -24.39
CA ALA A 141 0.94 3.38 -24.77
C ALA A 141 0.17 2.16 -24.20
N ASP A 142 0.79 0.97 -24.20
CA ASP A 142 0.18 -0.23 -23.60
C ASP A 142 -0.02 -0.06 -22.09
N LEU A 143 0.99 0.46 -21.40
CA LEU A 143 0.93 0.71 -19.95
C LEU A 143 -0.10 1.78 -19.61
N ALA A 144 -0.15 2.87 -20.38
CA ALA A 144 -1.13 3.93 -20.20
C ALA A 144 -2.57 3.42 -20.42
N ALA A 145 -2.80 2.61 -21.45
CA ALA A 145 -4.10 1.99 -21.70
C ALA A 145 -4.50 1.01 -20.57
N GLY A 146 -3.53 0.23 -20.08
CA GLY A 146 -3.68 -0.64 -18.92
C GLY A 146 -4.14 0.11 -17.68
N TRP A 147 -3.43 1.17 -17.33
CA TRP A 147 -3.79 2.03 -16.19
C TRP A 147 -5.12 2.74 -16.38
N GLU A 148 -5.42 3.27 -17.56
CA GLU A 148 -6.70 3.94 -17.82
C GLU A 148 -7.89 3.00 -17.56
N LYS A 149 -7.76 1.73 -17.97
CA LYS A 149 -8.76 0.69 -17.67
C LYS A 149 -8.93 0.49 -16.16
N GLN A 150 -7.82 0.39 -15.41
CA GLN A 150 -7.90 0.22 -13.95
C GLN A 150 -8.50 1.47 -13.29
N CYS A 151 -8.01 2.67 -13.64
CA CYS A 151 -8.48 3.94 -13.10
C CYS A 151 -9.96 4.19 -13.38
N THR A 152 -10.48 3.79 -14.55
CA THR A 152 -11.93 3.83 -14.84
C THR A 152 -12.74 2.97 -13.87
N ALA A 153 -12.25 1.77 -13.53
CA ALA A 153 -12.91 0.89 -12.57
C ALA A 153 -12.85 1.44 -11.13
N LEU A 154 -11.69 1.95 -10.73
CA LEU A 154 -11.48 2.56 -9.42
C LEU A 154 -12.33 3.82 -9.25
N GLU A 155 -12.39 4.70 -10.25
CA GLU A 155 -13.24 5.89 -10.19
C GLU A 155 -14.72 5.54 -10.06
N ARG A 156 -15.18 4.51 -10.80
CA ARG A 156 -16.55 4.01 -10.66
C ARG A 156 -16.80 3.47 -9.24
N PHE A 157 -15.83 2.77 -8.65
CA PHE A 157 -15.94 2.33 -7.27
C PHE A 157 -15.98 3.51 -6.29
N SER A 158 -15.09 4.49 -6.46
CA SER A 158 -15.05 5.73 -5.66
C SER A 158 -16.41 6.43 -5.66
N ARG A 159 -17.00 6.65 -6.85
CA ARG A 159 -18.34 7.27 -6.99
C ARG A 159 -19.44 6.46 -6.29
N ARG A 160 -19.39 5.13 -6.35
CA ARG A 160 -20.34 4.25 -5.64
C ARG A 160 -20.18 4.30 -4.11
N ASN A 161 -18.98 4.62 -3.61
CA ASN A 161 -18.64 4.72 -2.19
C ASN A 161 -18.56 6.19 -1.73
N GLY A 162 -19.55 6.99 -2.13
CA GLY A 162 -19.69 8.39 -1.69
C GLY A 162 -18.61 9.34 -2.19
N GLY A 163 -17.91 9.01 -3.28
CA GLY A 163 -16.81 9.81 -3.82
C GLY A 163 -15.53 9.73 -3.01
N LYS A 164 -15.40 8.73 -2.12
CA LYS A 164 -14.19 8.54 -1.31
C LYS A 164 -12.98 8.30 -2.21
N GLN A 165 -11.93 9.09 -2.01
CA GLN A 165 -10.72 8.99 -2.81
C GLN A 165 -9.99 7.67 -2.52
N PHE A 166 -9.32 7.15 -3.55
CA PHE A 166 -8.36 6.07 -3.41
C PHE A 166 -7.05 6.61 -2.88
N LEU A 167 -6.38 5.80 -2.07
CA LEU A 167 -4.97 5.98 -1.71
C LEU A 167 -4.25 4.68 -2.08
N PHE A 168 -3.22 4.77 -2.92
CA PHE A 168 -2.37 3.61 -3.15
C PHE A 168 -1.41 3.49 -1.96
N VAL A 169 -1.82 2.67 -0.99
CA VAL A 169 -1.06 2.39 0.24
C VAL A 169 0.27 1.73 -0.10
N GLU A 170 0.30 1.01 -1.22
CA GLU A 170 1.49 0.44 -1.79
C GLU A 170 1.36 0.41 -3.32
N ILE A 171 2.46 0.64 -4.03
CA ILE A 171 2.61 0.40 -5.47
C ILE A 171 4.08 0.14 -5.76
N GLY A 172 4.39 -0.78 -6.67
CA GLY A 172 5.77 -1.08 -6.98
C GLY A 172 5.89 -1.97 -8.19
N TYR A 173 7.10 -1.99 -8.75
CA TYR A 173 7.49 -2.89 -9.83
C TYR A 173 8.90 -3.36 -9.56
N ASN A 174 9.14 -4.66 -9.61
CA ASN A 174 10.48 -5.20 -9.53
C ASN A 174 11.20 -5.07 -10.89
N GLU A 175 12.53 -5.17 -10.90
CA GLU A 175 13.34 -5.26 -12.14
C GLU A 175 13.08 -6.62 -12.81
N ASN A 176 11.94 -6.75 -13.49
CA ASN A 176 11.43 -8.01 -14.06
C ASN A 176 10.77 -7.77 -15.42
N ALA A 177 11.09 -8.61 -16.42
CA ALA A 177 10.45 -8.56 -17.74
C ALA A 177 8.92 -8.74 -17.72
N ARG A 178 8.37 -9.31 -16.64
CA ARG A 178 6.93 -9.49 -16.41
C ARG A 178 6.33 -8.47 -15.43
N ALA A 179 7.05 -7.41 -15.06
CA ALA A 179 6.60 -6.45 -14.04
C ALA A 179 5.23 -5.82 -14.37
N ALA A 180 4.90 -5.59 -15.64
CA ALA A 180 3.59 -5.07 -16.03
C ALA A 180 2.43 -6.08 -15.91
N ALA A 181 2.75 -7.37 -15.97
CA ALA A 181 1.79 -8.48 -15.94
C ALA A 181 1.59 -9.04 -14.52
N GLU A 182 2.67 -9.11 -13.76
CA GLU A 182 2.74 -9.68 -12.41
C GLU A 182 3.48 -8.71 -11.48
N PRO A 183 2.93 -7.51 -11.24
CA PRO A 183 3.64 -6.45 -10.51
C PRO A 183 3.92 -6.77 -9.05
N TRP A 184 3.21 -7.75 -8.45
CA TRP A 184 3.48 -8.24 -7.09
C TRP A 184 4.63 -9.24 -7.01
N SER A 185 5.18 -9.69 -8.14
CA SER A 185 6.16 -10.77 -8.16
C SER A 185 7.52 -10.33 -7.61
N PHE A 186 8.05 -11.10 -6.66
CA PHE A 186 9.41 -10.93 -6.15
C PHE A 186 10.49 -11.44 -7.12
N ALA A 187 10.11 -12.08 -8.22
CA ALA A 187 11.09 -12.52 -9.23
C ALA A 187 11.75 -11.29 -9.90
N SER A 188 13.04 -11.41 -10.19
CA SER A 188 13.84 -10.40 -10.91
C SER A 188 14.44 -11.01 -12.18
N GLY A 189 14.81 -10.14 -13.13
CA GLY A 189 15.48 -10.50 -14.37
C GLY A 189 14.56 -10.69 -15.58
N GLY A 190 15.17 -11.16 -16.66
CA GLY A 190 14.55 -11.23 -18.00
C GLY A 190 15.05 -10.13 -18.93
N GLU A 191 14.71 -10.26 -20.21
CA GLU A 191 15.10 -9.30 -21.24
C GLU A 191 14.43 -7.94 -21.00
N HIS A 192 15.19 -6.86 -21.11
CA HIS A 192 14.74 -5.47 -20.90
C HIS A 192 14.06 -5.20 -19.54
N ALA A 193 14.39 -5.98 -18.50
CA ALA A 193 13.73 -5.91 -17.20
C ALA A 193 13.82 -4.52 -16.53
N SER A 194 14.99 -3.85 -16.61
CA SER A 194 15.18 -2.50 -16.08
C SER A 194 14.32 -1.49 -16.83
N GLU A 195 14.34 -1.52 -18.16
CA GLU A 195 13.59 -0.60 -19.01
C GLU A 195 12.07 -0.78 -18.83
N ILE A 196 11.61 -2.02 -18.62
CA ILE A 196 10.21 -2.32 -18.31
C ILE A 196 9.82 -1.77 -16.93
N GLN A 197 10.66 -1.97 -15.91
CA GLN A 197 10.43 -1.40 -14.58
C GLN A 197 10.32 0.13 -14.66
N GLU A 198 11.27 0.77 -15.34
CA GLU A 198 11.29 2.22 -15.52
C GLU A 198 10.02 2.74 -16.19
N ARG A 199 9.56 2.10 -17.28
CA ARG A 199 8.30 2.48 -17.95
C ARG A 199 7.07 2.29 -17.05
N CYS A 200 7.02 1.22 -16.28
CA CYS A 200 5.92 0.97 -15.33
C CYS A 200 5.87 2.02 -14.21
N VAL A 201 7.03 2.34 -13.62
CA VAL A 201 7.14 3.40 -12.59
C VAL A 201 6.77 4.76 -13.18
N ASP A 202 7.24 5.08 -14.39
CA ASP A 202 6.90 6.34 -15.05
C ASP A 202 5.40 6.50 -15.31
N ALA A 203 4.74 5.44 -15.79
CA ALA A 203 3.30 5.41 -16.01
C ALA A 203 2.52 5.62 -14.70
N ALA A 204 2.96 4.97 -13.61
CA ALA A 204 2.34 5.09 -12.29
C ALA A 204 2.49 6.50 -11.69
N LEU A 205 3.68 7.11 -11.78
CA LEU A 205 3.93 8.46 -11.25
C LEU A 205 3.04 9.54 -11.88
N GLY A 206 2.62 9.35 -13.13
CA GLY A 206 1.74 10.29 -13.83
C GLY A 206 0.27 10.21 -13.43
N LEU A 207 -0.17 9.21 -12.65
CA LEU A 207 -1.60 8.97 -12.39
C LEU A 207 -2.26 10.06 -11.54
N THR A 208 -1.58 10.55 -10.50
CA THR A 208 -2.14 11.56 -9.58
C THR A 208 -2.42 12.89 -10.28
N ASN A 209 -1.67 13.22 -11.33
CA ASN A 209 -1.89 14.41 -12.14
C ASN A 209 -3.09 14.27 -13.09
N LYS A 210 -3.45 13.03 -13.45
CA LYS A 210 -4.54 12.72 -14.40
C LYS A 210 -5.87 12.44 -13.71
N HIS A 211 -5.85 11.87 -12.51
CA HIS A 211 -7.03 11.30 -11.86
C HIS A 211 -7.27 11.90 -10.47
N THR A 212 -8.28 12.77 -10.35
CA THR A 212 -8.62 13.47 -9.11
C THR A 212 -9.22 12.55 -8.02
N PHE A 213 -9.69 11.34 -8.39
CA PHE A 213 -10.15 10.36 -7.41
C PHE A 213 -8.98 9.72 -6.62
N LEU A 214 -7.72 9.91 -7.07
CA LEU A 214 -6.54 9.37 -6.42
C LEU A 214 -5.88 10.44 -5.54
N ALA A 215 -5.86 10.22 -4.23
CA ALA A 215 -5.28 11.15 -3.26
C ALA A 215 -3.74 11.14 -3.25
N GLY A 216 -3.13 10.03 -3.69
CA GLY A 216 -1.69 9.84 -3.67
C GLY A 216 -1.29 8.37 -3.76
N MET A 217 0.01 8.11 -3.68
CA MET A 217 0.58 6.77 -3.69
C MET A 217 1.87 6.69 -2.89
N PHE A 218 2.13 5.51 -2.33
CA PHE A 218 3.37 5.17 -1.62
C PHE A 218 4.08 4.03 -2.33
N PHE A 219 5.32 4.26 -2.76
CA PHE A 219 6.05 3.26 -3.51
C PHE A 219 6.78 2.25 -2.60
N TRP A 220 6.69 0.97 -2.98
CA TRP A 220 7.52 -0.12 -2.48
C TRP A 220 8.73 -0.30 -3.41
N LYS A 221 9.97 -0.14 -2.95
CA LYS A 221 10.34 0.42 -1.65
C LYS A 221 11.65 1.21 -1.70
N TRP A 222 11.84 2.02 -0.66
CA TRP A 222 13.07 2.75 -0.42
C TRP A 222 13.79 2.18 0.80
N PHE A 223 15.04 1.78 0.64
CA PHE A 223 15.84 1.23 1.72
C PHE A 223 16.53 2.35 2.52
N ALA A 224 16.68 2.15 3.83
CA ALA A 224 17.38 3.09 4.72
C ALA A 224 18.85 3.28 4.30
N GLU A 225 19.49 2.19 3.86
CA GLU A 225 20.82 2.18 3.26
C GLU A 225 20.69 1.69 1.81
N VAL A 226 21.49 2.25 0.90
CA VAL A 226 21.51 1.76 -0.49
C VAL A 226 22.14 0.36 -0.47
N PRO A 227 21.39 -0.69 -0.84
CA PRO A 227 21.92 -2.05 -0.75
C PRO A 227 23.05 -2.26 -1.76
N HIS A 228 24.04 -3.06 -1.36
CA HIS A 228 25.26 -3.33 -2.14
C HIS A 228 25.10 -4.43 -3.21
N HIS A 229 23.98 -5.17 -3.26
CA HIS A 229 23.84 -6.40 -4.08
C HIS A 229 22.47 -6.60 -4.79
N GLU A 230 22.47 -7.58 -5.70
CA GLU A 230 21.45 -8.02 -6.68
C GLU A 230 20.22 -8.75 -6.09
N ASP A 231 20.21 -9.04 -4.78
CA ASP A 231 19.17 -9.86 -4.13
C ASP A 231 17.97 -9.05 -3.61
N GLU A 232 17.96 -7.73 -3.81
CA GLU A 232 16.93 -6.84 -3.25
C GLU A 232 15.88 -6.45 -4.29
N ASP A 233 14.63 -6.86 -4.02
CA ASP A 233 13.47 -6.60 -4.87
C ASP A 233 12.98 -5.14 -4.79
N PHE A 234 12.28 -4.71 -5.85
CA PHE A 234 11.55 -3.44 -5.90
C PHE A 234 12.40 -2.18 -5.61
N ARG A 235 13.70 -2.23 -5.91
CA ARG A 235 14.64 -1.14 -5.61
C ARG A 235 14.34 0.12 -6.44
N LEU A 236 14.05 1.23 -5.76
CA LEU A 236 13.79 2.54 -6.40
C LEU A 236 15.00 3.49 -6.39
N GLN A 237 16.11 3.10 -5.76
CA GLN A 237 17.27 3.96 -5.54
C GLN A 237 18.24 4.03 -6.75
N THR A 238 17.83 3.54 -7.93
CA THR A 238 18.63 3.62 -9.17
C THR A 238 18.68 5.05 -9.71
N PRO A 239 19.74 5.44 -10.46
CA PRO A 239 19.81 6.76 -11.08
C PRO A 239 18.62 7.06 -12.01
N ALA A 240 18.15 6.07 -12.78
CA ALA A 240 17.03 6.23 -13.70
C ALA A 240 15.70 6.51 -12.96
N ILE A 241 15.36 5.70 -11.96
CA ILE A 241 14.13 5.91 -11.17
C ILE A 241 14.18 7.24 -10.41
N LYS A 242 15.34 7.63 -9.85
CA LYS A 242 15.49 8.95 -9.21
C LYS A 242 15.24 10.11 -10.18
N ALA A 243 15.67 9.99 -11.44
CA ALA A 243 15.38 10.98 -12.47
C ALA A 243 13.88 11.06 -12.80
N LEU A 244 13.17 9.93 -12.82
CA LEU A 244 11.72 9.89 -12.99
C LEU A 244 11.00 10.57 -11.82
N LEU A 245 11.37 10.26 -10.58
CA LEU A 245 10.82 10.89 -9.37
C LEU A 245 11.01 12.41 -9.41
N ALA A 246 12.21 12.88 -9.72
CA ALA A 246 12.50 14.32 -9.82
C ALA A 246 11.74 15.01 -10.97
N ARG A 247 11.32 14.28 -12.00
CA ARG A 247 10.53 14.80 -13.12
C ARG A 247 9.06 14.97 -12.75
N HIS A 248 8.47 13.99 -12.07
CA HIS A 248 7.04 13.98 -11.73
C HIS A 248 6.70 14.69 -10.43
N TRP A 249 7.55 14.54 -9.41
CA TRP A 249 7.33 15.07 -8.06
C TRP A 249 8.33 16.18 -7.76
N LYS A 250 8.38 17.20 -8.64
CA LYS A 250 9.07 18.44 -8.29
C LYS A 250 8.37 19.06 -7.08
N PRO A 251 9.11 19.42 -6.01
CA PRO A 251 8.56 20.19 -4.91
C PRO A 251 8.02 21.55 -5.36
#